data_AF-A0A3L7MW87-F1
#
_entry.id   AF-A0A3L7MW87-F1
#
_cell.length_a   1.000
_cell.length_b   1.000
_cell.length_c   1.000
_cell.angle_alpha   90.00
_cell.angle_beta   90.00
_cell.angle_gamma   90.00
#
_symmetry.space_group_name_H-M   'P 1'
#
loop_
_entity.id
_entity.type
_entity.pdbx_description
1 polymer ?
#
loop_
_entity_poly.entity_id
_entity_poly.type
_entity_poly.pdbx_seq_one_letter_code
_entity_poly.pdbx_strand_id
1 'polypeptide(L)'
;IDQIPGVEEGQLKKFKADLAKLTFAAAIGIKGDYLIATMGPDLTYLSSIGKGDSIASIKEMAPLAKHAGKNILGLQYYSKEFLESAQNFGSDPEEASKQIKEMIAGANLPKDISKRVEKDVDALTKEAFEFAPKIGARVGVTFLSNKGCESANYDFSSNMPMDGSKPLGLLQNFGGNPIFAAVLRGKDIEKTWNFASKWGAIGYSYFTEFALPNVPADQKEQVNAFLKKLEPTIAKLAKITASDFIPATKDAQIAFVLDGKLGSKQWSAMLPKSKKDLFVPEPAFILGISDAEKFATALKSYREGINQIIKDAAGFDPTGTLAAIKIPAPEEKTLKEGKAYYYPIPLLEDITKKLQPAAVVGPNFSAITFSFEHAERLLNKTPLTSEVAKLASIEKNLAGFCIFDNTSLMGMINPWVEFGFEMMPPGIDEAFGVKKQVKTFFEVIGTCKGTVCTTFMEDGIWVNHSISVWKDLE
;
A
#
# COMPACT_ATOMS: atom_id res chain seq x y z
N ILE A 1 -31.31 -4.91 -4.67
CA ILE A 1 -29.99 -5.02 -5.35
C ILE A 1 -29.96 -6.39 -6.00
N ASP A 2 -30.18 -6.46 -7.30
CA ASP A 2 -30.35 -7.74 -8.00
C ASP A 2 -29.10 -8.20 -8.74
N GLN A 3 -28.12 -7.32 -8.90
CA GLN A 3 -26.77 -7.65 -9.34
C GLN A 3 -25.76 -6.78 -8.59
N ILE A 4 -24.66 -7.39 -8.14
CA ILE A 4 -23.46 -6.69 -7.71
C ILE A 4 -22.38 -7.09 -8.72
N PRO A 5 -21.78 -6.14 -9.46
CA PRO A 5 -20.72 -6.45 -10.42
C PRO A 5 -19.60 -7.24 -9.74
N GLY A 6 -19.22 -8.38 -10.33
CA GLY A 6 -18.14 -9.24 -9.82
C GLY A 6 -18.53 -10.27 -8.76
N VAL A 7 -19.81 -10.37 -8.38
CA VAL A 7 -20.30 -11.41 -7.46
C VAL A 7 -21.12 -12.45 -8.23
N GLU A 8 -20.73 -13.72 -8.14
CA GLU A 8 -21.48 -14.81 -8.76
C GLU A 8 -22.92 -14.88 -8.21
N GLU A 9 -23.89 -15.16 -9.08
CA GLU A 9 -25.32 -15.18 -8.74
C GLU A 9 -25.63 -16.13 -7.57
N GLY A 10 -24.95 -17.28 -7.51
CA GLY A 10 -25.05 -18.25 -6.41
C GLY A 10 -24.57 -17.70 -5.06
N GLN A 11 -23.47 -16.94 -5.07
CA GLN A 11 -22.95 -16.27 -3.87
C GLN A 11 -23.88 -15.15 -3.42
N LEU A 12 -24.42 -14.36 -4.36
CA LEU A 12 -25.40 -13.31 -4.05
C LEU A 12 -26.68 -13.90 -3.45
N LYS A 13 -27.17 -15.04 -3.97
CA LYS A 13 -28.33 -15.73 -3.43
C LYS A 13 -28.09 -16.28 -2.03
N LYS A 14 -26.90 -16.87 -1.78
CA LYS A 14 -26.49 -17.33 -0.44
C LYS A 14 -26.38 -16.15 0.54
N PHE A 15 -25.71 -15.08 0.14
CA PHE A 15 -25.60 -13.86 0.95
C PHE A 15 -26.97 -13.27 1.29
N LYS A 16 -27.88 -13.15 0.32
CA LYS A 16 -29.27 -12.70 0.55
C LYS A 16 -30.01 -13.63 1.52
N ALA A 17 -29.85 -14.95 1.36
CA ALA A 17 -30.48 -15.93 2.25
C ALA A 17 -29.92 -15.87 3.67
N ASP A 18 -28.62 -15.65 3.84
CA ASP A 18 -27.97 -15.51 5.14
C ASP A 18 -28.31 -14.17 5.79
N LEU A 19 -28.33 -13.07 5.02
CA LEU A 19 -28.79 -11.75 5.47
C LEU A 19 -30.25 -11.79 5.90
N ALA A 20 -31.11 -12.53 5.20
CA ALA A 20 -32.52 -12.70 5.57
C ALA A 20 -32.72 -13.51 6.87
N LYS A 21 -31.71 -14.30 7.30
CA LYS A 21 -31.71 -14.98 8.60
C LYS A 21 -31.20 -14.10 9.73
N LEU A 22 -30.48 -13.02 9.42
CA LEU A 22 -29.98 -12.10 10.42
C LEU A 22 -31.11 -11.19 10.88
N THR A 23 -31.58 -11.40 12.10
CA THR A 23 -32.39 -10.41 12.80
C THR A 23 -31.44 -9.40 13.42
N PHE A 24 -31.58 -8.13 13.04
CA PHE A 24 -30.92 -7.03 13.72
C PHE A 24 -31.93 -5.96 14.09
N ALA A 25 -31.77 -5.41 15.28
CA ALA A 25 -32.48 -4.24 15.74
C ALA A 25 -31.50 -3.07 15.81
N ALA A 26 -31.80 -2.03 15.02
CA ALA A 26 -31.18 -0.73 15.15
C ALA A 26 -32.09 0.16 16.02
N ALA A 27 -31.51 0.87 16.98
CA ALA A 27 -32.25 1.77 17.85
C ALA A 27 -31.50 3.08 18.05
N ILE A 28 -32.29 4.14 18.14
CA ILE A 28 -31.86 5.46 18.59
C ILE A 28 -32.72 5.80 19.81
N GLY A 29 -32.07 6.10 20.93
CA GLY A 29 -32.75 6.40 22.19
C GLY A 29 -32.00 7.44 23.00
N ILE A 30 -32.65 7.93 24.06
CA ILE A 30 -32.06 8.90 24.99
C ILE A 30 -31.99 8.25 26.37
N LYS A 31 -30.84 8.38 27.04
CA LYS A 31 -30.65 7.93 28.43
C LYS A 31 -29.89 9.00 29.20
N GLY A 32 -30.57 9.69 30.12
CA GLY A 32 -30.01 10.89 30.75
C GLY A 32 -29.69 11.95 29.68
N ASP A 33 -28.47 12.48 29.69
CA ASP A 33 -28.00 13.49 28.73
C ASP A 33 -27.36 12.87 27.47
N TYR A 34 -27.50 11.55 27.26
CA TYR A 34 -26.86 10.83 26.16
C TYR A 34 -27.86 10.46 25.07
N LEU A 35 -27.53 10.78 23.82
CA LEU A 35 -28.11 10.14 22.64
C LEU A 35 -27.36 8.83 22.38
N ILE A 36 -28.09 7.72 22.35
CA ILE A 36 -27.55 6.38 22.13
C ILE A 36 -28.05 5.89 20.77
N ALA A 37 -27.13 5.61 19.86
CA ALA A 37 -27.38 4.89 18.62
C ALA A 37 -26.71 3.52 18.70
N THR A 38 -27.43 2.46 18.38
CA THR A 38 -26.93 1.09 18.57
C THR A 38 -27.54 0.10 17.58
N MET A 39 -26.83 -1.01 17.36
CA MET A 39 -27.24 -2.11 16.49
C MET A 39 -26.85 -3.45 17.14
N GLY A 40 -27.78 -4.40 17.19
CA GLY A 40 -27.55 -5.74 17.75
C GLY A 40 -28.65 -6.72 17.35
N PRO A 41 -28.67 -7.95 17.88
CA PRO A 41 -29.61 -8.99 17.44
C PRO A 41 -31.09 -8.67 17.75
N ASP A 42 -31.35 -7.97 18.85
CA ASP A 42 -32.66 -7.51 19.29
C ASP A 42 -32.52 -6.28 20.21
N LEU A 43 -33.59 -5.73 20.79
CA LEU A 43 -33.50 -4.56 21.68
C LEU A 43 -33.19 -4.90 23.15
N THR A 44 -33.08 -6.18 23.51
CA THR A 44 -32.92 -6.59 24.92
C THR A 44 -31.59 -6.15 25.51
N TYR A 45 -30.53 -6.05 24.68
CA TYR A 45 -29.22 -5.58 25.12
C TYR A 45 -29.22 -4.10 25.55
N LEU A 46 -30.16 -3.27 25.09
CA LEU A 46 -30.27 -1.88 25.56
C LEU A 46 -30.49 -1.82 27.07
N SER A 47 -31.18 -2.82 27.62
CA SER A 47 -31.43 -2.92 29.06
C SER A 47 -30.18 -3.25 29.88
N SER A 48 -29.09 -3.70 29.24
CA SER A 48 -27.81 -3.99 29.92
C SER A 48 -26.84 -2.80 29.90
N ILE A 49 -27.08 -1.77 29.08
CA ILE A 49 -26.20 -0.59 29.02
C ILE A 49 -26.12 0.07 30.40
N GLY A 50 -24.90 0.24 30.90
CA GLY A 50 -24.64 0.80 32.23
C GLY A 50 -24.85 -0.17 33.40
N LYS A 51 -25.03 -1.47 33.12
CA LYS A 51 -24.99 -2.56 34.12
C LYS A 51 -23.68 -3.33 33.96
N GLY A 52 -23.13 -3.80 35.07
CA GLY A 52 -21.85 -4.54 35.10
C GLY A 52 -20.66 -3.63 35.36
N ASP A 53 -19.46 -4.19 35.16
CA ASP A 53 -18.21 -3.47 35.40
C ASP A 53 -18.02 -2.35 34.39
N SER A 54 -17.46 -1.23 34.86
CA SER A 54 -17.17 -0.09 34.01
C SER A 54 -16.15 -0.47 32.95
N ILE A 55 -16.40 -0.10 31.69
CA ILE A 55 -15.39 -0.28 30.64
C ILE A 55 -14.09 0.46 30.97
N ALA A 56 -14.15 1.54 31.76
CA ALA A 56 -12.96 2.29 32.16
C ALA A 56 -12.00 1.48 33.06
N SER A 57 -12.43 0.35 33.64
CA SER A 57 -11.59 -0.48 34.50
C SER A 57 -10.75 -1.52 33.76
N ILE A 58 -10.99 -1.74 32.46
CA ILE A 58 -10.21 -2.71 31.68
C ILE A 58 -8.81 -2.14 31.40
N LYS A 59 -7.80 -3.03 31.35
CA LYS A 59 -6.40 -2.64 31.15
C LYS A 59 -6.19 -1.86 29.84
N GLU A 60 -6.98 -2.16 28.82
CA GLU A 60 -6.92 -1.55 27.50
C GLU A 60 -7.24 -0.06 27.54
N MET A 61 -8.04 0.41 28.52
CA MET A 61 -8.39 1.81 28.68
C MET A 61 -7.30 2.64 29.40
N ALA A 62 -6.35 1.99 30.07
CA ALA A 62 -5.32 2.67 30.87
C ALA A 62 -4.55 3.76 30.10
N PRO A 63 -4.17 3.58 28.81
CA PRO A 63 -3.47 4.63 28.06
C PRO A 63 -4.26 5.93 27.88
N LEU A 64 -5.60 5.87 27.94
CA LEU A 64 -6.44 7.06 27.79
C LEU A 64 -6.27 8.07 28.93
N ALA A 65 -5.80 7.63 30.10
CA ALA A 65 -5.54 8.51 31.24
C ALA A 65 -4.52 9.63 30.90
N LYS A 66 -3.62 9.39 29.92
CA LYS A 66 -2.65 10.38 29.41
C LYS A 66 -3.33 11.61 28.79
N HIS A 67 -4.60 11.48 28.40
CA HIS A 67 -5.39 12.52 27.73
C HIS A 67 -6.44 13.15 28.65
N ALA A 68 -6.42 12.83 29.95
CA ALA A 68 -7.31 13.44 30.93
C ALA A 68 -7.16 14.98 30.93
N GLY A 69 -8.28 15.69 31.01
CA GLY A 69 -8.32 17.16 30.99
C GLY A 69 -8.12 17.79 29.61
N LYS A 70 -7.92 17.01 28.54
CA LYS A 70 -7.98 17.52 27.16
C LYS A 70 -9.43 17.77 26.74
N ASN A 71 -9.62 18.60 25.71
CA ASN A 71 -10.94 18.84 25.13
C ASN A 71 -11.36 17.64 24.26
N ILE A 72 -11.91 16.60 24.89
CA ILE A 72 -12.25 15.33 24.25
C ILE A 72 -13.43 15.50 23.30
N LEU A 73 -13.24 15.10 22.04
CA LEU A 73 -14.28 15.04 21.02
C LEU A 73 -14.90 13.66 20.89
N GLY A 74 -14.13 12.61 21.16
CA GLY A 74 -14.62 11.25 21.02
C GLY A 74 -13.69 10.22 21.65
N LEU A 75 -14.27 9.11 22.06
CA LEU A 75 -13.60 7.91 22.51
C LEU A 75 -14.09 6.74 21.67
N GLN A 76 -13.19 5.80 21.36
CA GLN A 76 -13.54 4.59 20.63
C GLN A 76 -12.92 3.37 21.30
N TYR A 77 -13.65 2.27 21.29
CA TYR A 77 -13.17 0.98 21.75
C TYR A 77 -13.68 -0.12 20.82
N TYR A 78 -12.77 -1.00 20.45
CA TYR A 78 -13.05 -2.21 19.73
C TYR A 78 -12.47 -3.37 20.54
N SER A 79 -13.33 -4.31 20.95
CA SER A 79 -12.86 -5.50 21.66
C SER A 79 -12.05 -6.39 20.73
N LYS A 80 -11.19 -7.22 21.33
CA LYS A 80 -10.41 -8.21 20.59
C LYS A 80 -11.33 -9.14 19.81
N GLU A 81 -12.38 -9.65 20.44
CA GLU A 81 -13.32 -10.62 19.85
C GLU A 81 -14.08 -10.03 18.66
N PHE A 82 -14.47 -8.76 18.77
CA PHE A 82 -15.10 -8.05 17.67
C PHE A 82 -14.13 -7.88 16.49
N LEU A 83 -12.89 -7.46 16.75
CA LEU A 83 -11.88 -7.28 15.70
C LEU A 83 -11.47 -8.60 15.07
N GLU A 84 -11.30 -9.66 15.85
CA GLU A 84 -11.04 -11.02 15.34
C GLU A 84 -12.16 -11.48 14.41
N SER A 85 -13.43 -11.23 14.79
CA SER A 85 -14.58 -11.58 13.96
C SER A 85 -14.69 -10.72 12.69
N ALA A 86 -14.46 -9.41 12.80
CA ALA A 86 -14.61 -8.47 11.70
C ALA A 86 -13.46 -8.53 10.68
N GLN A 87 -12.26 -8.93 11.12
CA GLN A 87 -11.07 -9.02 10.29
C GLN A 87 -10.76 -10.45 9.85
N ASN A 88 -11.71 -11.39 10.03
CA ASN A 88 -11.52 -12.83 9.87
C ASN A 88 -11.36 -13.32 8.41
N PHE A 89 -10.66 -12.57 7.56
CA PHE A 89 -10.02 -13.17 6.39
C PHE A 89 -8.76 -13.91 6.87
N GLY A 90 -8.93 -15.17 7.23
CA GLY A 90 -7.83 -16.12 7.47
C GLY A 90 -7.11 -15.91 8.79
N SER A 91 -7.81 -15.91 9.93
CA SER A 91 -7.17 -15.96 11.26
C SER A 91 -7.01 -17.37 11.82
N ASP A 92 -7.43 -18.42 11.09
CA ASP A 92 -7.23 -19.82 11.47
C ASP A 92 -6.42 -20.59 10.39
N PRO A 93 -5.21 -21.10 10.71
CA PRO A 93 -4.42 -21.91 9.80
C PRO A 93 -5.11 -23.24 9.42
N GLU A 94 -5.99 -23.77 10.26
CA GLU A 94 -6.75 -25.01 9.99
C GLU A 94 -7.84 -24.75 8.95
N GLU A 95 -8.59 -23.65 9.09
CA GLU A 95 -9.60 -23.25 8.11
C GLU A 95 -8.96 -22.91 6.76
N ALA A 96 -7.86 -22.15 6.75
CA ALA A 96 -7.11 -21.85 5.53
C ALA A 96 -6.59 -23.12 4.86
N SER A 97 -6.04 -24.06 5.64
CA SER A 97 -5.59 -25.36 5.13
C SER A 97 -6.75 -26.14 4.52
N LYS A 98 -7.89 -26.20 5.20
CA LYS A 98 -9.10 -26.86 4.72
C LYS A 98 -9.57 -26.28 3.38
N GLN A 99 -9.65 -24.96 3.24
CA GLN A 99 -10.07 -24.31 1.99
C GLN A 99 -9.13 -24.66 0.83
N ILE A 100 -7.80 -24.64 1.06
CA ILE A 100 -6.81 -25.01 0.05
C ILE A 100 -6.95 -26.50 -0.32
N LYS A 101 -7.13 -27.38 0.67
CA LYS A 101 -7.35 -28.82 0.46
C LYS A 101 -8.62 -29.11 -0.33
N GLU A 102 -9.71 -28.39 -0.06
CA GLU A 102 -10.96 -28.50 -0.81
C GLU A 102 -10.78 -28.09 -2.28
N MET A 103 -10.02 -27.03 -2.56
CA MET A 103 -9.66 -26.66 -3.94
C MET A 103 -8.84 -27.76 -4.64
N ILE A 104 -7.89 -28.36 -3.90
CA ILE A 104 -6.99 -29.39 -4.44
C ILE A 104 -7.70 -30.74 -4.64
N ALA A 105 -8.70 -31.07 -3.81
CA ALA A 105 -9.50 -32.28 -3.96
C ALA A 105 -10.19 -32.36 -5.34
N GLY A 106 -10.48 -31.22 -5.96
CA GLY A 106 -11.00 -31.14 -7.33
C GLY A 106 -10.01 -31.55 -8.43
N ALA A 107 -8.72 -31.69 -8.13
CA ALA A 107 -7.66 -31.95 -9.12
C ALA A 107 -7.40 -33.45 -9.40
N ASN A 108 -8.16 -34.39 -8.79
CA ASN A 108 -8.03 -35.84 -8.98
C ASN A 108 -6.58 -36.38 -8.88
N LEU A 109 -5.82 -35.91 -7.89
CA LEU A 109 -4.43 -36.32 -7.68
C LEU A 109 -4.33 -37.79 -7.23
N PRO A 110 -3.23 -38.51 -7.56
CA PRO A 110 -2.95 -39.82 -6.98
C PRO A 110 -2.92 -39.78 -5.45
N LYS A 111 -3.34 -40.87 -4.78
CA LYS A 111 -3.59 -40.88 -3.32
C LYS A 111 -2.36 -40.55 -2.48
N ASP A 112 -1.20 -41.03 -2.88
CA ASP A 112 0.09 -40.73 -2.26
C ASP A 112 0.44 -39.24 -2.37
N ILE A 113 0.06 -38.62 -3.49
CA ILE A 113 0.35 -37.22 -3.77
C ILE A 113 -0.63 -36.30 -3.05
N SER A 114 -1.92 -36.65 -3.05
CA SER A 114 -2.92 -35.99 -2.22
C SER A 114 -2.48 -35.93 -0.76
N LYS A 115 -2.02 -37.05 -0.18
CA LYS A 115 -1.54 -37.10 1.20
C LYS A 115 -0.32 -36.22 1.46
N ARG A 116 0.63 -36.18 0.52
CA ARG A 116 1.81 -35.32 0.65
C ARG A 116 1.42 -33.85 0.55
N VAL A 117 0.59 -33.48 -0.44
CA VAL A 117 0.08 -32.12 -0.63
C VAL A 117 -0.71 -31.66 0.58
N GLU A 118 -1.59 -32.49 1.13
CA GLU A 118 -2.33 -32.17 2.35
C GLU A 118 -1.40 -31.84 3.53
N LYS A 119 -0.34 -32.64 3.73
CA LYS A 119 0.67 -32.41 4.77
C LYS A 119 1.45 -31.11 4.54
N ASP A 120 1.87 -30.87 3.31
CA ASP A 120 2.66 -29.67 2.98
C ASP A 120 1.79 -28.41 3.02
N VAL A 121 0.49 -28.50 2.68
CA VAL A 121 -0.49 -27.42 2.89
C VAL A 121 -0.67 -27.12 4.38
N ASP A 122 -0.80 -28.14 5.24
CA ASP A 122 -0.88 -27.92 6.70
C ASP A 122 0.36 -27.22 7.25
N ALA A 123 1.55 -27.63 6.79
CA ALA A 123 2.79 -27.01 7.19
C ALA A 123 2.94 -25.58 6.62
N LEU A 124 2.52 -25.34 5.38
CA LEU A 124 2.53 -24.03 4.74
C LEU A 124 1.64 -23.05 5.48
N THR A 125 0.38 -23.41 5.76
CA THR A 125 -0.51 -22.52 6.48
C THR A 125 -0.01 -22.27 7.89
N LYS A 126 0.43 -23.32 8.61
CA LYS A 126 1.00 -23.13 9.96
C LYS A 126 2.18 -22.14 9.97
N GLU A 127 3.11 -22.27 9.03
CA GLU A 127 4.27 -21.36 8.93
C GLU A 127 3.87 -19.96 8.45
N ALA A 128 2.95 -19.84 7.49
CA ALA A 128 2.46 -18.55 7.00
C ALA A 128 1.82 -17.74 8.14
N PHE A 129 1.09 -18.41 9.03
CA PHE A 129 0.44 -17.80 10.18
C PHE A 129 1.42 -17.35 11.28
N GLU A 130 2.69 -17.78 11.25
CA GLU A 130 3.72 -17.19 12.11
C GLU A 130 4.01 -15.72 11.74
N PHE A 131 3.66 -15.29 10.52
CA PHE A 131 3.81 -13.90 10.07
C PHE A 131 2.55 -13.07 10.33
N ALA A 132 1.41 -13.72 10.60
CA ALA A 132 0.14 -13.04 10.79
C ALA A 132 0.13 -12.22 12.10
N PRO A 133 -0.45 -11.00 12.07
CA PRO A 133 -0.75 -10.26 13.29
C PRO A 133 -1.63 -11.08 14.23
N LYS A 134 -1.30 -11.06 15.51
CA LYS A 134 -2.20 -11.54 16.56
C LYS A 134 -3.07 -10.36 16.98
N ILE A 135 -4.33 -10.39 16.56
CA ILE A 135 -5.27 -9.30 16.78
C ILE A 135 -5.47 -9.06 18.28
N GLY A 136 -5.33 -7.79 18.68
CA GLY A 136 -5.66 -7.30 20.01
C GLY A 136 -6.81 -6.31 19.96
N ALA A 137 -7.27 -5.88 21.14
CA ALA A 137 -8.22 -4.79 21.25
C ALA A 137 -7.63 -3.47 20.74
N ARG A 138 -8.50 -2.53 20.41
CA ARG A 138 -8.11 -1.16 20.04
C ARG A 138 -8.88 -0.16 20.88
N VAL A 139 -8.18 0.85 21.38
CA VAL A 139 -8.80 2.00 22.02
C VAL A 139 -8.29 3.28 21.37
N GLY A 140 -9.12 4.30 21.27
CA GLY A 140 -8.71 5.58 20.73
C GLY A 140 -9.40 6.75 21.40
N VAL A 141 -8.75 7.90 21.32
CA VAL A 141 -9.27 9.18 21.76
C VAL A 141 -9.01 10.22 20.69
N THR A 142 -10.00 11.08 20.45
CA THR A 142 -9.88 12.27 19.61
C THR A 142 -10.14 13.49 20.48
N PHE A 143 -9.31 14.52 20.35
CA PHE A 143 -9.38 15.73 21.16
C PHE A 143 -8.92 16.98 20.39
N LEU A 144 -9.39 18.15 20.81
CA LEU A 144 -8.89 19.43 20.31
C LEU A 144 -7.67 19.88 21.10
N SER A 145 -6.67 20.37 20.39
CA SER A 145 -5.49 21.01 20.94
C SER A 145 -5.19 22.33 20.23
N ASN A 146 -4.14 23.03 20.65
CA ASN A 146 -3.65 24.22 19.94
C ASN A 146 -3.03 23.91 18.56
N LYS A 147 -2.82 22.63 18.22
CA LYS A 147 -2.31 22.18 16.92
C LYS A 147 -3.43 21.82 15.93
N GLY A 148 -4.65 21.61 16.41
CA GLY A 148 -5.79 21.14 15.61
C GLY A 148 -6.56 20.00 16.28
N CYS A 149 -7.15 19.13 15.46
CA CYS A 149 -7.83 17.92 15.91
C CYS A 149 -6.83 16.77 15.97
N GLU A 150 -6.54 16.27 17.16
CA GLU A 150 -5.60 15.18 17.39
C GLU A 150 -6.33 13.88 17.72
N SER A 151 -5.78 12.76 17.26
CA SER A 151 -6.24 11.42 17.65
C SER A 151 -5.06 10.55 18.07
N ALA A 152 -5.23 9.81 19.15
CA ALA A 152 -4.29 8.77 19.58
C ALA A 152 -5.03 7.42 19.62
N ASN A 153 -4.56 6.46 18.85
CA ASN A 153 -5.11 5.11 18.77
C ASN A 153 -4.07 4.10 19.26
N TYR A 154 -4.47 3.29 20.22
CA TYR A 154 -3.67 2.24 20.85
C TYR A 154 -4.17 0.90 20.34
N ASP A 155 -3.31 0.17 19.65
CA ASP A 155 -3.56 -1.16 19.12
C ASP A 155 -2.73 -2.18 19.90
N PHE A 156 -3.43 -3.07 20.60
CA PHE A 156 -2.84 -4.12 21.43
C PHE A 156 -2.49 -5.38 20.62
N SER A 157 -2.58 -5.32 19.29
CA SER A 157 -2.14 -6.40 18.41
C SER A 157 -0.64 -6.62 18.54
N SER A 158 -0.21 -7.87 18.42
CA SER A 158 1.20 -8.24 18.41
C SER A 158 1.58 -8.89 17.07
N ASN A 159 2.88 -9.06 16.84
CA ASN A 159 3.41 -9.63 15.60
C ASN A 159 3.03 -8.86 14.32
N MET A 160 2.79 -7.55 14.41
CA MET A 160 2.57 -6.69 13.23
C MET A 160 3.76 -6.76 12.25
N PRO A 161 3.55 -6.65 10.93
CA PRO A 161 4.59 -6.74 9.91
C PRO A 161 5.43 -5.46 9.78
N MET A 162 5.57 -4.68 10.85
CA MET A 162 6.23 -3.39 10.87
C MET A 162 7.33 -3.35 11.94
N ASP A 163 8.37 -2.55 11.70
CA ASP A 163 9.50 -2.36 12.60
C ASP A 163 9.62 -0.89 13.04
N GLY A 164 9.26 -0.62 14.30
CA GLY A 164 9.39 0.69 14.93
C GLY A 164 10.63 0.86 15.80
N SER A 165 11.66 0.01 15.63
CA SER A 165 12.86 0.02 16.49
C SER A 165 13.89 1.10 16.13
N LYS A 166 13.77 1.74 14.96
CA LYS A 166 14.74 2.72 14.43
C LYS A 166 14.05 3.92 13.79
N PRO A 167 14.73 5.07 13.63
CA PRO A 167 14.18 6.22 12.88
C PRO A 167 13.95 5.89 11.40
N LEU A 168 12.97 6.52 10.75
CA LEU A 168 12.69 6.34 9.31
C LEU A 168 13.59 7.28 8.48
N GLY A 169 14.64 6.70 7.89
CA GLY A 169 15.61 7.45 7.07
C GLY A 169 15.01 8.10 5.82
N LEU A 170 13.97 7.48 5.21
CA LEU A 170 13.36 7.99 3.97
C LEU A 170 12.55 9.28 4.15
N LEU A 171 12.28 9.72 5.38
CA LEU A 171 11.60 11.00 5.65
C LEU A 171 12.35 12.21 5.06
N GLN A 172 13.66 12.08 4.86
CA GLN A 172 14.50 13.11 4.25
C GLN A 172 14.42 13.12 2.71
N ASN A 173 13.72 12.15 2.11
CA ASN A 173 13.67 11.92 0.66
C ASN A 173 12.29 12.18 0.07
N PHE A 174 11.47 13.02 0.71
CA PHE A 174 10.12 13.38 0.24
C PHE A 174 10.08 14.65 -0.63
N GLY A 175 11.21 15.29 -0.90
CA GLY A 175 11.27 16.44 -1.80
C GLY A 175 10.64 17.73 -1.24
N GLY A 176 10.63 17.90 0.10
CA GLY A 176 10.15 19.11 0.77
C GLY A 176 8.68 19.06 1.20
N ASN A 177 7.77 19.47 0.33
CA ASN A 177 6.33 19.62 0.63
C ASN A 177 5.44 18.81 -0.33
N PRO A 178 5.49 17.46 -0.27
CA PRO A 178 4.66 16.63 -1.14
C PRO A 178 3.16 16.87 -0.86
N ILE A 179 2.31 16.55 -1.84
CA ILE A 179 0.85 16.49 -1.65
C ILE A 179 0.51 15.37 -0.67
N PHE A 180 1.14 14.21 -0.86
CA PHE A 180 1.00 13.08 0.02
C PHE A 180 2.33 12.35 0.11
N ALA A 181 2.71 11.90 1.29
CA ALA A 181 3.83 10.97 1.42
C ALA A 181 3.56 9.99 2.54
N ALA A 182 3.87 8.73 2.31
CA ALA A 182 3.80 7.68 3.31
C ALA A 182 5.11 6.88 3.29
N VAL A 183 5.61 6.53 4.46
CA VAL A 183 6.74 5.61 4.63
C VAL A 183 6.39 4.62 5.73
N LEU A 184 6.81 3.38 5.54
CA LEU A 184 6.77 2.35 6.56
C LEU A 184 8.05 1.53 6.52
N ARG A 185 8.44 0.98 7.66
CA ARG A 185 9.50 -0.03 7.75
C ARG A 185 8.88 -1.39 8.00
N GLY A 186 9.12 -2.33 7.08
CA GLY A 186 8.79 -3.74 7.26
C GLY A 186 9.79 -4.45 8.19
N LYS A 187 9.37 -5.58 8.77
CA LYS A 187 10.26 -6.45 9.54
C LYS A 187 10.76 -7.64 8.70
N ASP A 188 11.92 -8.17 9.07
CA ASP A 188 12.40 -9.52 8.73
C ASP A 188 12.35 -9.93 7.24
N ILE A 189 12.82 -9.06 6.33
CA ILE A 189 12.82 -9.34 4.87
C ILE A 189 13.54 -10.66 4.50
N GLU A 190 14.60 -11.01 5.23
CA GLU A 190 15.30 -12.30 5.08
C GLU A 190 14.42 -13.49 5.46
N LYS A 191 13.66 -13.38 6.56
CA LYS A 191 12.73 -14.43 7.00
C LYS A 191 11.63 -14.63 5.96
N THR A 192 11.09 -13.54 5.41
CA THR A 192 10.10 -13.60 4.32
C THR A 192 10.66 -14.26 3.06
N TRP A 193 11.89 -13.92 2.67
CA TRP A 193 12.55 -14.57 1.54
C TRP A 193 12.79 -16.06 1.76
N ASN A 194 13.25 -16.46 2.95
CA ASN A 194 13.48 -17.86 3.29
C ASN A 194 12.18 -18.67 3.27
N PHE A 195 11.09 -18.10 3.80
CA PHE A 195 9.76 -18.69 3.70
C PHE A 195 9.33 -18.88 2.23
N ALA A 196 9.37 -17.82 1.42
CA ALA A 196 8.97 -17.88 0.01
C ALA A 196 9.84 -18.87 -0.80
N SER A 197 11.15 -18.88 -0.57
CA SER A 197 12.09 -19.76 -1.28
C SER A 197 11.86 -21.22 -0.94
N LYS A 198 11.65 -21.55 0.34
CA LYS A 198 11.34 -22.91 0.79
C LYS A 198 10.06 -23.43 0.14
N TRP A 199 8.97 -22.66 0.25
CA TRP A 199 7.67 -23.09 -0.25
C TRP A 199 7.59 -23.08 -1.78
N GLY A 200 8.32 -22.17 -2.44
CA GLY A 200 8.53 -22.21 -3.89
C GLY A 200 9.25 -23.48 -4.35
N ALA A 201 10.29 -23.93 -3.63
CA ALA A 201 10.99 -25.18 -3.94
C ALA A 201 10.10 -26.42 -3.74
N ILE A 202 9.28 -26.45 -2.67
CA ILE A 202 8.29 -27.52 -2.45
C ILE A 202 7.26 -27.52 -3.59
N GLY A 203 6.70 -26.37 -3.95
CA GLY A 203 5.78 -26.22 -5.08
C GLY A 203 6.39 -26.71 -6.41
N TYR A 204 7.66 -26.36 -6.66
CA TYR A 204 8.38 -26.82 -7.85
C TYR A 204 8.54 -28.34 -7.87
N SER A 205 8.78 -28.99 -6.72
CA SER A 205 8.87 -30.46 -6.65
C SER A 205 7.58 -31.16 -7.06
N TYR A 206 6.40 -30.61 -6.73
CA TYR A 206 5.13 -31.17 -7.21
C TYR A 206 4.96 -31.03 -8.72
N PHE A 207 5.40 -29.91 -9.28
CA PHE A 207 5.38 -29.72 -10.71
C PHE A 207 6.28 -30.74 -11.43
N THR A 208 7.52 -30.94 -10.97
CA THR A 208 8.46 -31.87 -11.62
C THR A 208 8.13 -33.34 -11.40
N GLU A 209 7.62 -33.71 -10.23
CA GLU A 209 7.30 -35.11 -9.88
C GLU A 209 5.92 -35.55 -10.40
N PHE A 210 4.95 -34.64 -10.58
CA PHE A 210 3.56 -35.01 -10.90
C PHE A 210 2.99 -34.32 -12.13
N ALA A 211 3.16 -33.01 -12.28
CA ALA A 211 2.61 -32.34 -13.46
C ALA A 211 3.40 -32.73 -14.72
N LEU A 212 4.73 -32.74 -14.63
CA LEU A 212 5.63 -32.99 -15.74
C LEU A 212 5.51 -34.42 -16.32
N PRO A 213 5.37 -35.50 -15.52
CA PRO A 213 5.15 -36.83 -16.08
C PRO A 213 3.82 -36.99 -16.82
N ASN A 214 2.81 -36.20 -16.46
CA ASN A 214 1.46 -36.21 -17.04
C ASN A 214 1.32 -35.29 -18.26
N VAL A 215 2.37 -34.58 -18.66
CA VAL A 215 2.42 -33.87 -19.95
C VAL A 215 2.19 -34.88 -21.08
N PRO A 216 1.31 -34.58 -22.07
CA PRO A 216 1.08 -35.42 -23.24
C PRO A 216 2.39 -35.86 -23.91
N ALA A 217 2.45 -37.12 -24.37
CA ALA A 217 3.70 -37.73 -24.86
C ALA A 217 4.33 -36.96 -26.03
N ASP A 218 3.50 -36.36 -26.88
CA ASP A 218 3.86 -35.50 -28.01
C ASP A 218 4.48 -34.15 -27.58
N GLN A 219 4.26 -33.72 -26.33
CA GLN A 219 4.79 -32.46 -25.77
C GLN A 219 5.88 -32.68 -24.72
N LYS A 220 5.98 -33.91 -24.17
CA LYS A 220 6.81 -34.23 -23.01
C LYS A 220 8.30 -33.98 -23.24
N GLU A 221 8.82 -34.33 -24.42
CA GLU A 221 10.22 -34.08 -24.77
C GLU A 221 10.52 -32.57 -24.84
N GLN A 222 9.62 -31.81 -25.47
CA GLN A 222 9.74 -30.36 -25.63
C GLN A 222 9.69 -29.64 -24.27
N VAL A 223 8.74 -30.00 -23.40
CA VAL A 223 8.60 -29.42 -22.06
C VAL A 223 9.81 -29.76 -21.18
N ASN A 224 10.28 -31.02 -21.19
CA ASN A 224 11.48 -31.42 -20.45
C ASN A 224 12.73 -30.67 -20.91
N ALA A 225 12.91 -30.52 -22.23
CA ALA A 225 14.02 -29.78 -22.79
C ALA A 225 13.96 -28.29 -22.41
N PHE A 226 12.77 -27.71 -22.41
CA PHE A 226 12.54 -26.32 -22.00
C PHE A 226 12.89 -26.08 -20.53
N LEU A 227 12.37 -26.92 -19.62
CA LEU A 227 12.64 -26.79 -18.17
C LEU A 227 14.11 -26.97 -17.84
N LYS A 228 14.77 -28.01 -18.37
CA LYS A 228 16.23 -28.22 -18.20
C LYS A 228 17.05 -27.02 -18.64
N LYS A 229 16.57 -26.26 -19.63
CA LYS A 229 17.23 -25.06 -20.14
C LYS A 229 17.01 -23.85 -19.22
N LEU A 230 15.84 -23.74 -18.60
CA LEU A 230 15.50 -22.62 -17.70
C LEU A 230 16.05 -22.77 -16.28
N GLU A 231 16.14 -24.00 -15.76
CA GLU A 231 16.55 -24.30 -14.38
C GLU A 231 17.85 -23.58 -13.95
N PRO A 232 18.95 -23.58 -14.73
CA PRO A 232 20.18 -22.88 -14.35
C PRO A 232 19.98 -21.37 -14.20
N THR A 233 19.16 -20.77 -15.06
CA THR A 233 18.88 -19.34 -15.03
C THR A 233 18.02 -18.98 -13.83
N ILE A 234 16.99 -19.77 -13.52
CA ILE A 234 16.15 -19.58 -12.33
C ILE A 234 16.98 -19.71 -11.05
N ALA A 235 17.83 -20.73 -10.95
CA ALA A 235 18.72 -20.92 -9.81
C ALA A 235 19.71 -19.75 -9.64
N LYS A 236 20.24 -19.22 -10.76
CA LYS A 236 21.08 -18.02 -10.75
C LYS A 236 20.31 -16.81 -10.23
N LEU A 237 19.07 -16.59 -10.68
CA LEU A 237 18.24 -15.48 -10.22
C LEU A 237 17.91 -15.59 -8.72
N ALA A 238 17.57 -16.77 -8.22
CA ALA A 238 17.35 -16.99 -6.79
C ALA A 238 18.62 -16.68 -5.96
N LYS A 239 19.80 -17.06 -6.47
CA LYS A 239 21.08 -16.72 -5.85
C LYS A 239 21.32 -15.22 -5.81
N ILE A 240 21.08 -14.50 -6.92
CA ILE A 240 21.18 -13.03 -6.99
C ILE A 240 20.25 -12.39 -5.96
N THR A 241 19.01 -12.89 -5.82
CA THR A 241 18.09 -12.37 -4.81
C THR A 241 18.67 -12.52 -3.40
N ALA A 242 19.17 -13.71 -3.06
CA ALA A 242 19.69 -14.01 -1.73
C ALA A 242 21.00 -13.28 -1.41
N SER A 243 21.95 -13.20 -2.35
CA SER A 243 23.29 -12.64 -2.11
C SER A 243 23.38 -11.13 -2.28
N ASP A 244 22.56 -10.59 -3.20
CA ASP A 244 22.70 -9.22 -3.67
C ASP A 244 21.46 -8.40 -3.29
N PHE A 245 20.28 -8.77 -3.78
CA PHE A 245 19.07 -7.96 -3.60
C PHE A 245 18.66 -7.82 -2.13
N ILE A 246 18.47 -8.94 -1.43
CA ILE A 246 17.99 -8.94 -0.04
C ILE A 246 18.95 -8.17 0.90
N PRO A 247 20.28 -8.37 0.86
CA PRO A 247 21.20 -7.56 1.65
C PRO A 247 21.20 -6.09 1.27
N ALA A 248 21.01 -5.76 -0.01
CA ALA A 248 20.93 -4.38 -0.48
C ALA A 248 19.65 -3.67 -0.01
N THR A 249 18.58 -4.39 0.33
CA THR A 249 17.28 -3.83 0.76
C THR A 249 16.95 -4.11 2.23
N LYS A 250 17.95 -4.48 3.05
CA LYS A 250 17.77 -4.93 4.44
C LYS A 250 17.12 -3.92 5.39
N ASP A 251 17.15 -2.62 5.06
CA ASP A 251 16.49 -1.59 5.86
C ASP A 251 14.96 -1.63 5.71
N ALA A 252 14.44 -2.32 4.69
CA ALA A 252 13.03 -2.66 4.50
C ALA A 252 12.05 -1.48 4.59
N GLN A 253 12.55 -0.25 4.37
CA GLN A 253 11.70 0.92 4.24
C GLN A 253 11.11 0.97 2.83
N ILE A 254 9.79 1.13 2.74
CA ILE A 254 9.11 1.46 1.50
C ILE A 254 8.37 2.77 1.71
N ALA A 255 8.33 3.58 0.66
CA ALA A 255 7.62 4.83 0.68
C ALA A 255 6.90 5.09 -0.64
N PHE A 256 5.83 5.86 -0.54
CA PHE A 256 5.12 6.43 -1.66
C PHE A 256 5.09 7.94 -1.48
N VAL A 257 5.40 8.68 -2.54
CA VAL A 257 5.33 10.13 -2.59
C VAL A 257 4.45 10.52 -3.78
N LEU A 258 3.47 11.38 -3.53
CA LEU A 258 2.73 12.09 -4.54
C LEU A 258 3.10 13.56 -4.44
N ASP A 259 3.76 14.06 -5.48
CA ASP A 259 4.07 15.47 -5.65
C ASP A 259 3.19 16.07 -6.77
N GLY A 260 3.25 17.38 -6.96
CA GLY A 260 2.47 18.10 -7.97
C GLY A 260 3.21 19.31 -8.51
N LYS A 261 4.51 19.17 -8.80
CA LYS A 261 5.40 20.29 -9.15
C LYS A 261 5.77 20.32 -10.63
N LEU A 262 5.53 19.25 -11.38
CA LEU A 262 5.75 19.22 -12.81
C LEU A 262 4.69 20.06 -13.52
N GLY A 263 5.10 21.26 -13.93
CA GLY A 263 4.25 22.23 -14.60
C GLY A 263 4.50 22.32 -16.11
N SER A 264 3.45 22.56 -16.87
CA SER A 264 3.55 23.01 -18.26
C SER A 264 2.45 24.02 -18.58
N LYS A 265 2.77 25.03 -19.39
CA LYS A 265 1.76 25.93 -19.98
C LYS A 265 0.92 25.26 -21.07
N GLN A 266 1.34 24.10 -21.54
CA GLN A 266 0.62 23.35 -22.57
C GLN A 266 1.04 21.88 -22.49
N TRP A 267 0.09 21.01 -22.16
CA TRP A 267 0.30 19.56 -22.06
C TRP A 267 -0.01 18.80 -23.35
N SER A 268 -0.62 19.45 -24.33
CA SER A 268 -0.90 18.89 -25.64
C SER A 268 -1.10 20.01 -26.64
N ALA A 269 -0.67 19.80 -27.89
CA ALA A 269 -0.95 20.73 -28.98
C ALA A 269 -2.47 20.94 -29.19
N MET A 270 -3.31 20.01 -28.74
CA MET A 270 -4.78 20.12 -28.78
C MET A 270 -5.35 21.04 -27.69
N LEU A 271 -4.58 21.34 -26.65
CA LEU A 271 -5.01 22.26 -25.59
C LEU A 271 -4.51 23.67 -25.89
N PRO A 272 -5.31 24.73 -25.65
CA PRO A 272 -4.81 26.08 -25.66
C PRO A 272 -3.67 26.27 -24.66
N LYS A 273 -2.79 27.23 -24.95
CA LYS A 273 -1.72 27.59 -24.03
C LYS A 273 -2.32 28.34 -22.83
N SER A 274 -2.05 27.85 -21.63
CA SER A 274 -2.48 28.50 -20.38
C SER A 274 -1.55 29.67 -20.01
N LYS A 275 -2.08 30.61 -19.21
CA LYS A 275 -1.29 31.74 -18.69
C LYS A 275 -0.31 31.32 -17.58
N LYS A 276 -0.74 30.39 -16.73
CA LYS A 276 0.03 29.80 -15.62
C LYS A 276 0.41 28.36 -15.97
N ASP A 277 1.45 27.83 -15.32
CA ASP A 277 1.75 26.41 -15.45
C ASP A 277 0.61 25.57 -14.87
N LEU A 278 0.23 24.53 -15.61
CA LEU A 278 -0.72 23.51 -15.20
C LEU A 278 0.09 22.35 -14.64
N PHE A 279 -0.12 22.01 -13.38
CA PHE A 279 0.68 21.00 -12.69
C PHE A 279 0.03 19.62 -12.73
N VAL A 280 0.80 18.56 -12.98
CA VAL A 280 0.29 17.18 -13.00
C VAL A 280 0.76 16.40 -11.78
N PRO A 281 0.01 15.38 -11.34
CA PRO A 281 0.45 14.50 -10.27
C PRO A 281 1.73 13.75 -10.66
N GLU A 282 2.67 13.71 -9.73
CA GLU A 282 3.94 13.01 -9.87
C GLU A 282 4.06 11.92 -8.79
N PRO A 283 3.61 10.70 -9.06
CA PRO A 283 3.81 9.59 -8.13
C PRO A 283 5.26 9.12 -8.15
N ALA A 284 5.75 8.68 -7.01
CA ALA A 284 6.99 7.95 -6.87
C ALA A 284 6.87 6.82 -5.84
N PHE A 285 7.45 5.68 -6.17
CA PHE A 285 7.62 4.55 -5.25
C PHE A 285 9.09 4.47 -4.87
N ILE A 286 9.36 4.48 -3.57
CA ILE A 286 10.71 4.55 -3.02
C ILE A 286 10.97 3.28 -2.20
N LEU A 287 12.15 2.71 -2.39
CA LEU A 287 12.66 1.57 -1.65
C LEU A 287 13.95 2.00 -0.95
N GLY A 288 14.03 1.82 0.36
CA GLY A 288 15.26 2.02 1.12
C GLY A 288 16.31 0.99 0.71
N ILE A 289 17.52 1.45 0.41
CA ILE A 289 18.64 0.57 0.07
C ILE A 289 19.83 0.86 0.99
N SER A 290 20.52 -0.20 1.39
CA SER A 290 21.72 -0.14 2.22
C SER A 290 23.01 -0.25 1.40
N ASP A 291 22.92 -0.66 0.14
CA ASP A 291 24.07 -0.85 -0.76
C ASP A 291 23.63 -0.60 -2.22
N ALA A 292 23.95 0.59 -2.74
CA ALA A 292 23.54 1.03 -4.07
C ALA A 292 24.20 0.23 -5.20
N GLU A 293 25.48 -0.13 -5.04
CA GLU A 293 26.22 -0.87 -6.07
C GLU A 293 25.69 -2.30 -6.19
N LYS A 294 25.45 -2.95 -5.05
CA LYS A 294 24.86 -4.28 -5.00
C LYS A 294 23.43 -4.28 -5.52
N PHE A 295 22.63 -3.26 -5.20
CA PHE A 295 21.27 -3.10 -5.74
C PHE A 295 21.27 -2.96 -7.27
N ALA A 296 22.10 -2.04 -7.81
CA ALA A 296 22.22 -1.84 -9.25
C ALA A 296 22.71 -3.11 -9.98
N THR A 297 23.66 -3.83 -9.37
CA THR A 297 24.17 -5.11 -9.86
C THR A 297 23.08 -6.18 -9.90
N ALA A 298 22.24 -6.27 -8.86
CA ALA A 298 21.12 -7.19 -8.82
C ALA A 298 20.12 -6.90 -9.94
N LEU A 299 19.71 -5.64 -10.12
CA LEU A 299 18.78 -5.24 -11.19
C LEU A 299 19.32 -5.54 -12.60
N LYS A 300 20.60 -5.25 -12.85
CA LYS A 300 21.26 -5.60 -14.10
C LYS A 300 21.22 -7.12 -14.34
N SER A 301 21.51 -7.89 -13.30
CA SER A 301 21.56 -9.35 -13.36
C SER A 301 20.17 -9.97 -13.57
N TYR A 302 19.11 -9.38 -12.99
CA TYR A 302 17.72 -9.77 -13.28
C TYR A 302 17.37 -9.54 -14.75
N ARG A 303 17.66 -8.36 -15.31
CA ARG A 303 17.42 -8.06 -16.72
C ARG A 303 18.13 -9.04 -17.66
N GLU A 304 19.38 -9.37 -17.35
CA GLU A 304 20.15 -10.35 -18.13
C GLU A 304 19.57 -11.76 -17.99
N GLY A 305 19.17 -12.16 -16.79
CA GLY A 305 18.50 -13.45 -16.57
C GLY A 305 17.16 -13.55 -17.28
N ILE A 306 16.32 -12.50 -17.27
CA ILE A 306 15.04 -12.47 -18.00
C ILE A 306 15.29 -12.57 -19.51
N ASN A 307 16.26 -11.82 -20.06
CA ASN A 307 16.63 -11.95 -21.46
C ASN A 307 17.12 -13.36 -21.81
N GLN A 308 17.84 -14.01 -20.90
CA GLN A 308 18.27 -15.39 -21.09
C GLN A 308 17.06 -16.36 -21.08
N ILE A 309 16.10 -16.18 -20.16
CA ILE A 309 14.84 -16.94 -20.16
C ILE A 309 14.07 -16.76 -21.47
N ILE A 310 13.94 -15.52 -21.97
CA ILE A 310 13.27 -15.23 -23.25
C ILE A 310 13.99 -15.92 -24.40
N LYS A 311 15.32 -15.82 -24.46
CA LYS A 311 16.13 -16.49 -25.48
C LYS A 311 15.99 -18.01 -25.43
N ASP A 312 15.94 -18.57 -24.23
CA ASP A 312 15.81 -20.00 -24.03
C ASP A 312 14.42 -20.49 -24.44
N ALA A 313 13.38 -19.73 -24.11
CA ALA A 313 11.98 -19.95 -24.52
C ALA A 313 11.76 -19.77 -26.02
N ALA A 314 12.45 -18.84 -26.67
CA ALA A 314 12.33 -18.60 -28.11
C ALA A 314 12.71 -19.84 -28.95
N GLY A 315 13.57 -20.73 -28.43
CA GLY A 315 13.88 -22.01 -29.08
C GLY A 315 12.71 -23.00 -29.12
N PHE A 316 11.61 -22.70 -28.43
CA PHE A 316 10.41 -23.52 -28.33
C PHE A 316 9.17 -22.79 -28.86
N ASP A 317 9.31 -21.58 -29.40
CA ASP A 317 8.21 -20.78 -29.94
C ASP A 317 8.08 -20.97 -31.46
N PRO A 318 7.07 -21.69 -31.95
CA PRO A 318 6.87 -21.92 -33.37
C PRO A 318 6.48 -20.65 -34.14
N THR A 319 6.04 -19.59 -33.45
CA THR A 319 5.64 -18.33 -34.07
C THR A 319 6.81 -17.38 -34.29
N GLY A 320 7.95 -17.62 -33.61
CA GLY A 320 9.11 -16.74 -33.62
C GLY A 320 8.91 -15.40 -32.92
N THR A 321 7.75 -15.17 -32.29
CA THR A 321 7.40 -13.92 -31.60
C THR A 321 8.36 -13.66 -30.44
N LEU A 322 8.69 -14.69 -29.64
CA LEU A 322 9.60 -14.56 -28.50
C LEU A 322 11.03 -14.20 -28.92
N ALA A 323 11.48 -14.65 -30.10
CA ALA A 323 12.81 -14.33 -30.61
C ALA A 323 12.98 -12.83 -30.92
N ALA A 324 11.87 -12.13 -31.21
CA ALA A 324 11.86 -10.69 -31.44
C ALA A 324 11.86 -9.88 -30.13
N ILE A 325 11.58 -10.51 -28.98
CA ILE A 325 11.51 -9.83 -27.69
C ILE A 325 12.90 -9.79 -27.07
N LYS A 326 13.36 -8.58 -26.75
CA LYS A 326 14.54 -8.35 -25.94
C LYS A 326 14.31 -7.14 -25.07
N ILE A 327 14.62 -7.24 -23.80
CA ILE A 327 14.63 -6.12 -22.87
C ILE A 327 15.99 -5.42 -23.03
N PRO A 328 16.06 -4.24 -23.67
CA PRO A 328 17.33 -3.55 -23.89
C PRO A 328 17.94 -3.11 -22.55
N ALA A 329 19.21 -2.72 -22.55
CA ALA A 329 19.73 -1.98 -21.41
C ALA A 329 19.03 -0.62 -21.35
N PRO A 330 18.66 -0.12 -20.17
CA PRO A 330 18.14 1.23 -20.05
C PRO A 330 19.22 2.24 -20.45
N GLU A 331 18.78 3.40 -20.94
CA GLU A 331 19.65 4.57 -21.00
C GLU A 331 19.94 5.07 -19.59
N GLU A 332 21.13 5.65 -19.41
CA GLU A 332 21.58 6.20 -18.15
C GLU A 332 21.68 7.71 -18.22
N LYS A 333 21.17 8.39 -17.20
CA LYS A 333 21.39 9.81 -16.96
C LYS A 333 22.01 9.99 -15.59
N THR A 334 23.20 10.59 -15.54
CA THR A 334 23.82 11.00 -14.27
C THR A 334 23.06 12.20 -13.73
N LEU A 335 22.55 12.09 -12.51
CA LEU A 335 21.93 13.18 -11.78
C LEU A 335 22.93 13.73 -10.75
N LYS A 336 22.59 14.85 -10.11
CA LYS A 336 23.45 15.45 -9.08
C LYS A 336 23.81 14.47 -7.96
N GLU A 337 22.83 13.68 -7.52
CA GLU A 337 22.98 12.72 -6.42
C GLU A 337 22.49 11.33 -6.85
N GLY A 338 23.21 10.67 -7.76
CA GLY A 338 22.91 9.29 -8.18
C GLY A 338 22.71 9.16 -9.69
N LYS A 339 22.01 8.10 -10.10
CA LYS A 339 21.79 7.78 -11.52
C LYS A 339 20.33 7.45 -11.79
N ALA A 340 19.82 7.92 -12.92
CA ALA A 340 18.54 7.53 -13.48
C ALA A 340 18.74 6.55 -14.64
N TYR A 341 17.87 5.55 -14.70
CA TYR A 341 17.80 4.49 -15.70
C TYR A 341 16.42 4.55 -16.34
N TYR A 342 16.34 4.74 -17.65
CA TYR A 342 15.08 4.96 -18.35
C TYR A 342 15.07 4.35 -19.75
N TYR A 343 13.87 4.20 -20.31
CA TYR A 343 13.66 3.88 -21.72
C TYR A 343 12.95 5.07 -22.39
N PRO A 344 13.48 5.63 -23.48
CA PRO A 344 12.82 6.71 -24.19
C PRO A 344 11.42 6.31 -24.66
N ILE A 345 10.46 7.23 -24.59
CA ILE A 345 9.09 7.04 -25.07
C ILE A 345 8.89 7.87 -26.35
N PRO A 346 8.91 7.25 -27.55
CA PRO A 346 8.96 8.00 -28.83
C PRO A 346 7.67 8.75 -29.21
N LEU A 347 6.50 8.32 -28.71
CA LEU A 347 5.19 8.73 -29.25
C LEU A 347 4.68 10.12 -28.82
N LEU A 348 5.43 10.92 -28.06
CA LEU A 348 4.93 12.21 -27.52
C LEU A 348 6.01 13.32 -27.48
N GLU A 349 6.78 13.49 -28.56
CA GLU A 349 8.07 14.24 -28.65
C GLU A 349 8.21 15.56 -27.87
N ASP A 350 7.13 16.32 -27.62
CA ASP A 350 7.18 17.57 -26.84
C ASP A 350 6.76 17.42 -25.36
N ILE A 351 5.87 16.48 -25.04
CA ILE A 351 5.33 16.28 -23.69
C ILE A 351 6.17 15.25 -22.92
N THR A 352 6.72 14.24 -23.61
CA THR A 352 7.58 13.19 -23.01
C THR A 352 8.91 13.68 -22.51
N LYS A 353 9.45 14.80 -23.01
CA LYS A 353 10.71 15.35 -22.47
C LYS A 353 10.58 15.70 -20.98
N LYS A 354 9.38 16.05 -20.54
CA LYS A 354 9.04 16.26 -19.12
C LYS A 354 8.54 14.97 -18.45
N LEU A 355 7.72 14.19 -19.16
CA LEU A 355 7.21 12.89 -18.70
C LEU A 355 8.14 11.75 -19.14
N GLN A 356 9.20 11.56 -18.37
CA GLN A 356 10.16 10.49 -18.59
C GLN A 356 10.26 9.63 -17.33
N PRO A 357 9.45 8.54 -17.25
CA PRO A 357 9.55 7.61 -16.15
C PRO A 357 10.95 7.01 -16.07
N ALA A 358 11.47 6.91 -14.84
CA ALA A 358 12.81 6.45 -14.59
C ALA A 358 12.90 5.68 -13.27
N ALA A 359 13.68 4.61 -13.28
CA ALA A 359 14.23 4.03 -12.07
C ALA A 359 15.47 4.82 -11.66
N VAL A 360 15.58 5.20 -10.41
CA VAL A 360 16.60 6.09 -9.89
C VAL A 360 17.30 5.38 -8.75
N VAL A 361 18.62 5.32 -8.77
CA VAL A 361 19.43 4.73 -7.70
C VAL A 361 20.26 5.85 -7.09
N GLY A 362 19.94 6.20 -5.85
CA GLY A 362 20.70 7.10 -4.99
C GLY A 362 21.61 6.33 -4.03
N PRO A 363 22.28 7.02 -3.09
CA PRO A 363 23.18 6.38 -2.14
C PRO A 363 22.49 5.44 -1.14
N ASN A 364 21.28 5.80 -0.71
CA ASN A 364 20.55 5.14 0.38
C ASN A 364 19.08 4.82 0.05
N PHE A 365 18.63 5.09 -1.18
CA PHE A 365 17.34 4.64 -1.67
C PHE A 365 17.35 4.42 -3.18
N SER A 366 16.37 3.69 -3.68
CA SER A 366 15.99 3.60 -5.08
C SER A 366 14.56 4.10 -5.25
N ALA A 367 14.23 4.74 -6.36
CA ALA A 367 12.86 5.19 -6.64
C ALA A 367 12.44 4.89 -8.08
N ILE A 368 11.15 4.62 -8.29
CA ILE A 368 10.51 4.71 -9.61
C ILE A 368 9.77 6.04 -9.63
N THR A 369 10.08 6.88 -10.61
CA THR A 369 9.58 8.27 -10.71
C THR A 369 8.96 8.51 -12.08
N PHE A 370 8.13 9.56 -12.17
CA PHE A 370 7.44 9.93 -13.41
C PHE A 370 8.20 10.97 -14.26
N SER A 371 9.18 11.65 -13.66
CA SER A 371 10.00 12.69 -14.30
C SER A 371 11.41 12.73 -13.68
N PHE A 372 12.41 13.18 -14.44
CA PHE A 372 13.75 13.41 -13.90
C PHE A 372 13.78 14.54 -12.86
N GLU A 373 12.93 15.54 -12.99
CA GLU A 373 12.83 16.63 -12.02
C GLU A 373 12.33 16.10 -10.67
N HIS A 374 11.36 15.17 -10.67
CA HIS A 374 10.94 14.51 -9.44
C HIS A 374 12.07 13.66 -8.85
N ALA A 375 12.77 12.89 -9.69
CA ALA A 375 13.94 12.13 -9.26
C ALA A 375 14.97 12.99 -8.53
N GLU A 376 15.33 14.14 -9.10
CA GLU A 376 16.28 15.06 -8.47
C GLU A 376 15.76 15.60 -7.13
N ARG A 377 14.48 15.94 -7.01
CA ARG A 377 13.90 16.40 -5.74
C ARG A 377 13.95 15.33 -4.65
N LEU A 378 13.72 14.06 -5.01
CA LEU A 378 13.77 12.94 -4.04
C LEU A 378 15.20 12.58 -3.64
N LEU A 379 16.15 12.69 -4.58
CA LEU A 379 17.58 12.41 -4.33
C LEU A 379 18.19 13.43 -3.39
N ASN A 380 17.88 14.71 -3.59
CA ASN A 380 18.30 15.75 -2.68
C ASN A 380 17.63 15.55 -1.31
N LYS A 381 18.44 15.36 -0.26
CA LYS A 381 17.95 15.30 1.13
C LYS A 381 17.27 16.62 1.51
N THR A 382 15.97 16.68 1.31
CA THR A 382 15.14 17.86 1.52
C THR A 382 14.12 17.50 2.60
N PRO A 383 14.38 17.90 3.86
CA PRO A 383 13.46 17.65 4.97
C PRO A 383 12.06 18.16 4.66
N LEU A 384 11.06 17.54 5.30
CA LEU A 384 9.68 18.00 5.20
C LEU A 384 9.57 19.47 5.62
N THR A 385 9.02 20.30 4.74
CA THR A 385 8.82 21.75 4.98
C THR A 385 7.36 22.11 5.27
N SER A 386 6.43 21.17 5.07
CA SER A 386 5.01 21.34 5.37
C SER A 386 4.79 21.81 6.81
N GLU A 387 3.97 22.85 7.00
CA GLU A 387 3.59 23.30 8.34
C GLU A 387 2.87 22.19 9.12
N VAL A 388 2.09 21.35 8.44
CA VAL A 388 1.43 20.19 9.05
C VAL A 388 2.46 19.16 9.52
N ALA A 389 3.53 18.93 8.76
CA ALA A 389 4.61 18.02 9.15
C ALA A 389 5.32 18.48 10.44
N LYS A 390 5.54 19.79 10.59
CA LYS A 390 6.22 20.35 11.78
C LYS A 390 5.46 20.13 13.08
N LEU A 391 4.15 19.84 13.00
CA LEU A 391 3.32 19.56 14.18
C LEU A 391 3.54 18.14 14.72
N ALA A 392 4.03 17.22 13.88
CA ALA A 392 4.36 15.86 14.27
C ALA A 392 5.69 15.82 15.03
N SER A 393 5.72 15.08 16.13
CA SER A 393 6.94 14.79 16.88
C SER A 393 7.75 13.68 16.18
N ILE A 394 8.44 14.02 15.09
CA ILE A 394 9.16 13.07 14.22
C ILE A 394 10.43 12.48 14.89
N GLU A 395 10.83 12.97 16.05
CA GLU A 395 12.07 12.57 16.76
C GLU A 395 12.03 11.14 17.35
N LYS A 396 10.88 10.46 17.32
CA LYS A 396 10.74 9.10 17.84
C LYS A 396 11.19 8.06 16.80
N ASN A 397 11.54 6.85 17.27
CA ASN A 397 11.61 5.69 16.38
C ASN A 397 10.21 5.41 15.85
N LEU A 398 10.05 5.48 14.52
CA LEU A 398 8.77 5.31 13.85
C LEU A 398 8.77 4.01 13.04
N ALA A 399 7.66 3.30 13.10
CA ALA A 399 7.36 2.21 12.17
C ALA A 399 6.69 2.72 10.89
N GLY A 400 5.95 3.83 11.01
CA GLY A 400 5.26 4.44 9.90
C GLY A 400 5.10 5.95 10.08
N PHE A 401 5.02 6.64 8.96
CA PHE A 401 4.69 8.06 8.87
C PHE A 401 3.87 8.29 7.62
N CYS A 402 2.85 9.12 7.72
CA CYS A 402 2.02 9.53 6.60
C CYS A 402 1.70 11.02 6.73
N ILE A 403 1.72 11.74 5.61
CA ILE A 403 1.26 13.13 5.52
C ILE A 403 0.40 13.31 4.29
N PHE A 404 -0.64 14.11 4.46
CA PHE A 404 -1.41 14.73 3.41
C PHE A 404 -1.34 16.25 3.59
N ASP A 405 -0.82 16.97 2.61
CA ASP A 405 -0.75 18.43 2.58
C ASP A 405 -1.74 18.96 1.56
N ASN A 406 -2.88 19.46 2.06
CA ASN A 406 -3.92 20.00 1.20
C ASN A 406 -3.50 21.34 0.56
N THR A 407 -2.56 22.07 1.17
CA THR A 407 -2.04 23.31 0.57
C THR A 407 -1.27 22.98 -0.71
N SER A 408 -0.43 21.95 -0.69
CA SER A 408 0.22 21.43 -1.89
C SER A 408 -0.80 20.90 -2.91
N LEU A 409 -1.85 20.19 -2.47
CA LEU A 409 -2.90 19.70 -3.38
C LEU A 409 -3.62 20.85 -4.10
N MET A 410 -4.05 21.87 -3.35
CA MET A 410 -4.72 23.05 -3.90
C MET A 410 -3.79 23.84 -4.81
N GLY A 411 -2.49 23.92 -4.49
CA GLY A 411 -1.48 24.51 -5.35
C GLY A 411 -1.38 23.84 -6.73
N MET A 412 -1.56 22.52 -6.79
CA MET A 412 -1.61 21.76 -8.03
C MET A 412 -2.94 21.95 -8.78
N ILE A 413 -4.07 21.93 -8.08
CA ILE A 413 -5.42 21.94 -8.69
C ILE A 413 -5.85 23.34 -9.15
N ASN A 414 -5.59 24.40 -8.37
CA ASN A 414 -6.12 25.74 -8.64
C ASN A 414 -5.78 26.27 -10.05
N PRO A 415 -4.56 26.08 -10.60
CA PRO A 415 -4.26 26.49 -11.97
C PRO A 415 -5.14 25.81 -13.03
N TRP A 416 -5.52 24.54 -12.82
CA TRP A 416 -6.45 23.85 -13.72
C TRP A 416 -7.87 24.39 -13.63
N VAL A 417 -8.33 24.72 -12.43
CA VAL A 417 -9.64 25.33 -12.22
C VAL A 417 -9.73 26.68 -12.92
N GLU A 418 -8.71 27.53 -12.74
CA GLU A 418 -8.61 28.82 -13.43
C GLU A 418 -8.57 28.65 -14.96
N PHE A 419 -7.78 27.69 -15.46
CA PHE A 419 -7.73 27.40 -16.89
C PHE A 419 -9.08 26.91 -17.45
N GLY A 420 -9.79 26.06 -16.70
CA GLY A 420 -11.15 25.64 -17.06
C GLY A 420 -12.14 26.81 -17.13
N PHE A 421 -12.00 27.80 -16.25
CA PHE A 421 -12.80 29.03 -16.32
C PHE A 421 -12.47 29.89 -17.55
N GLU A 422 -11.21 29.92 -18.00
CA GLU A 422 -10.81 30.62 -19.22
C GLU A 422 -11.33 29.93 -20.49
N MET A 423 -11.48 28.61 -20.46
CA MET A 423 -12.01 27.81 -21.58
C MET A 423 -13.55 27.73 -21.60
N MET A 424 -14.23 28.32 -20.63
CA MET A 424 -15.68 28.22 -20.51
C MET A 424 -16.38 28.99 -21.64
N PRO A 425 -17.41 28.40 -22.30
CA PRO A 425 -18.19 29.12 -23.30
C PRO A 425 -18.87 30.37 -22.71
N PRO A 426 -19.02 31.46 -23.50
CA PRO A 426 -19.74 32.65 -23.05
C PRO A 426 -21.17 32.33 -22.60
N GLY A 427 -21.64 32.95 -21.51
CA GLY A 427 -23.02 32.81 -21.01
C GLY A 427 -23.22 31.68 -19.99
N ILE A 428 -22.30 30.73 -19.85
CA ILE A 428 -22.44 29.60 -18.91
C ILE A 428 -22.31 30.07 -17.46
N ASP A 429 -21.32 30.91 -17.18
CA ASP A 429 -21.08 31.42 -15.83
C ASP A 429 -22.21 32.35 -15.40
N GLU A 430 -22.73 33.18 -16.31
CA GLU A 430 -23.85 34.08 -16.07
C GLU A 430 -25.15 33.31 -15.78
N ALA A 431 -25.39 32.19 -16.45
CA ALA A 431 -26.59 31.39 -16.30
C ALA A 431 -26.59 30.52 -15.02
N PHE A 432 -25.44 29.96 -14.64
CA PHE A 432 -25.36 28.95 -13.57
C PHE A 432 -24.50 29.36 -12.37
N GLY A 433 -23.79 30.48 -12.43
CA GLY A 433 -22.90 30.94 -11.37
C GLY A 433 -21.75 29.96 -11.07
N VAL A 434 -21.29 29.22 -12.09
CA VAL A 434 -20.34 28.10 -11.95
C VAL A 434 -19.08 28.52 -11.22
N LYS A 435 -18.49 29.68 -11.57
CA LYS A 435 -17.25 30.13 -10.95
C LYS A 435 -17.41 30.36 -9.45
N LYS A 436 -18.54 30.93 -9.02
CA LYS A 436 -18.81 31.15 -7.59
C LYS A 436 -18.93 29.82 -6.84
N GLN A 437 -19.73 28.89 -7.37
CA GLN A 437 -19.93 27.58 -6.73
C GLN A 437 -18.63 26.80 -6.59
N VAL A 438 -17.83 26.75 -7.67
CA VAL A 438 -16.55 26.05 -7.68
C VAL A 438 -15.55 26.72 -6.73
N LYS A 439 -15.46 28.05 -6.71
CA LYS A 439 -14.59 28.76 -5.75
C LYS A 439 -14.99 28.48 -4.30
N THR A 440 -16.27 28.57 -3.97
CA THR A 440 -16.77 28.27 -2.62
C THR A 440 -16.46 26.82 -2.22
N PHE A 441 -16.61 25.87 -3.14
CA PHE A 441 -16.24 24.47 -2.88
C PHE A 441 -14.75 24.33 -2.54
N PHE A 442 -13.85 24.94 -3.32
CA PHE A 442 -12.41 24.88 -3.06
C PHE A 442 -11.98 25.69 -1.82
N GLU A 443 -12.68 26.78 -1.49
CA GLU A 443 -12.49 27.51 -0.22
C GLU A 443 -12.85 26.61 0.97
N VAL A 444 -14.00 25.94 0.93
CA VAL A 444 -14.43 24.99 1.98
C VAL A 444 -13.44 23.84 2.11
N ILE A 445 -13.00 23.23 1.01
CA ILE A 445 -11.96 22.19 1.06
C ILE A 445 -10.64 22.74 1.61
N GLY A 446 -10.29 23.97 1.25
CA GLY A 446 -9.08 24.66 1.71
C GLY A 446 -9.05 24.96 3.21
N THR A 447 -10.15 24.77 3.94
CA THR A 447 -10.18 24.86 5.42
C THR A 447 -9.33 23.75 6.03
N CYS A 448 -9.35 22.54 5.48
CA CYS A 448 -8.41 21.50 5.85
C CYS A 448 -7.03 21.87 5.31
N LYS A 449 -6.03 22.06 6.17
CA LYS A 449 -4.64 22.30 5.74
C LYS A 449 -3.89 20.99 5.49
N GLY A 450 -4.30 19.93 6.17
CA GLY A 450 -3.74 18.61 5.99
C GLY A 450 -3.79 17.77 7.25
N THR A 451 -3.25 16.57 7.13
CA THR A 451 -3.16 15.60 8.21
C THR A 451 -1.78 14.96 8.22
N VAL A 452 -1.21 14.78 9.41
CA VAL A 452 -0.02 13.96 9.61
C VAL A 452 -0.36 12.82 10.56
N CYS A 453 0.20 11.65 10.30
CA CYS A 453 0.04 10.44 11.11
C CYS A 453 1.40 9.80 11.35
N THR A 454 1.63 9.34 12.58
CA THR A 454 2.84 8.62 12.99
C THR A 454 2.44 7.32 13.67
N THR A 455 3.15 6.25 13.33
CA THR A 455 2.97 4.92 13.94
C THR A 455 4.26 4.54 14.67
N PHE A 456 4.17 4.23 15.95
CA PHE A 456 5.31 3.85 16.79
C PHE A 456 4.90 2.86 17.88
N MET A 457 5.90 2.29 18.55
CA MET A 457 5.69 1.43 19.72
C MET A 457 5.92 2.22 21.01
N GLU A 458 5.01 2.07 21.97
CA GLU A 458 5.12 2.63 23.32
C GLU A 458 4.69 1.56 24.33
N ASP A 459 5.58 1.19 25.25
CA ASP A 459 5.32 0.17 26.29
C ASP A 459 4.76 -1.16 25.75
N GLY A 460 5.21 -1.57 24.55
CA GLY A 460 4.75 -2.81 23.89
C GLY A 460 3.41 -2.68 23.15
N ILE A 461 2.84 -1.48 23.06
CA ILE A 461 1.57 -1.18 22.40
C ILE A 461 1.84 -0.35 21.14
N TRP A 462 1.15 -0.67 20.05
CA TRP A 462 1.21 0.15 18.83
C TRP A 462 0.39 1.41 19.00
N VAL A 463 1.00 2.57 18.76
CA VAL A 463 0.35 3.86 18.83
C VAL A 463 0.31 4.46 17.43
N ASN A 464 -0.89 4.80 16.96
CA ASN A 464 -1.09 5.67 15.81
C ASN A 464 -1.54 7.03 16.31
N HIS A 465 -0.70 8.05 16.16
CA HIS A 465 -1.01 9.43 16.52
C HIS A 465 -1.17 10.25 15.26
N SER A 466 -2.31 10.93 15.12
CA SER A 466 -2.59 11.79 13.99
C SER A 466 -3.01 13.19 14.42
N ILE A 467 -2.64 14.18 13.61
CA ILE A 467 -3.00 15.59 13.79
C ILE A 467 -3.61 16.07 12.47
N SER A 468 -4.85 16.56 12.52
CA SER A 468 -5.53 17.19 11.40
C SER A 468 -5.70 18.68 11.67
N VAL A 469 -5.21 19.50 10.75
CA VAL A 469 -5.18 20.96 10.89
C VAL A 469 -6.31 21.56 10.07
N TRP A 470 -7.12 22.38 10.73
CA TRP A 470 -8.22 23.11 10.11
C TRP A 470 -8.03 24.59 10.37
N LYS A 471 -8.27 25.43 9.36
CA LYS A 471 -8.36 26.88 9.47
C LYS A 471 -9.77 27.29 9.07
N ASP A 472 -10.44 28.03 9.92
CA ASP A 472 -11.76 28.59 9.62
C ASP A 472 -11.70 29.50 8.37
N LEU A 473 -12.84 29.60 7.69
CA LEU A 473 -13.04 30.62 6.67
C LEU A 473 -13.07 31.99 7.37
N GLU A 474 -12.37 32.96 6.80
CA GLU A 474 -12.40 34.36 7.23
C GLU A 474 -13.67 35.07 6.75
#